data_AF-A0A524PH39-F1
#
_entry.id   AF-A0A524PH39-F1
#
_cell.length_a   1.000
_cell.length_b   1.000
_cell.length_c   1.000
_cell.angle_alpha   90.00
_cell.angle_beta   90.00
_cell.angle_gamma   90.00
#
_symmetry.space_group_name_H-M   'P 1'
#
loop_
_entity.id
_entity.type
_entity.pdbx_description
1 polymer ?
#
loop_
_entity_poly.entity_id
_entity_poly.type
_entity_poly.pdbx_seq_one_letter_code
_entity_poly.pdbx_strand_id
1 'polypeptide(L)'
;MSIPIKIDRNQRRAIVGALLAASFFLVEAGIIEILLGMDQACRRSISSLRLAPDPFTACTPEWEWMLLHAASRGFAWLFNPAFPVLLAGLSMGVVYAFVGAVCASVFRGRGVFVYLAIHLAIISGVAGLSYLGQYLA
;
A
#
# COMPACT_ATOMS: atom_id res chain seq x y z
N MET A 1 -28.68 22.98 -21.95
CA MET A 1 -29.58 21.93 -21.43
C MET A 1 -28.72 20.88 -20.72
N SER A 2 -28.60 20.93 -19.40
CA SER A 2 -27.90 19.91 -18.62
C SER A 2 -28.88 18.76 -18.35
N ILE A 3 -28.58 17.57 -18.87
CA ILE A 3 -29.34 16.36 -18.56
C ILE A 3 -29.03 16.01 -17.10
N PRO A 4 -30.01 15.98 -16.18
CA PRO A 4 -29.75 15.62 -14.80
C PRO A 4 -29.40 14.12 -14.74
N ILE A 5 -28.11 13.81 -14.53
CA ILE A 5 -27.65 12.45 -14.28
C ILE A 5 -28.20 12.04 -12.91
N LYS A 6 -29.28 11.26 -12.90
CA LYS A 6 -29.78 10.61 -11.68
C LYS A 6 -28.83 9.46 -11.34
N ILE A 7 -27.95 9.68 -10.36
CA ILE A 7 -27.05 8.64 -9.84
C ILE A 7 -27.89 7.61 -9.09
N ASP A 8 -27.84 6.34 -9.53
CA ASP A 8 -28.53 5.24 -8.85
C ASP A 8 -27.93 4.99 -7.45
N ARG A 9 -28.73 4.47 -6.53
CA ARG A 9 -28.30 4.16 -5.15
C ARG A 9 -27.11 3.20 -5.12
N ASN A 10 -27.00 2.29 -6.10
CA ASN A 10 -25.87 1.39 -6.23
C ASN A 10 -24.62 2.11 -6.74
N GLN A 11 -24.74 2.99 -7.73
CA GLN A 11 -23.63 3.83 -8.21
C GLN A 11 -23.09 4.71 -7.09
N ARG A 12 -23.98 5.30 -6.27
CA ARG A 12 -23.57 6.11 -5.11
C ARG A 12 -22.75 5.29 -4.10
N ARG A 13 -23.15 4.05 -3.83
CA ARG A 13 -22.41 3.14 -2.94
C ARG A 13 -21.05 2.77 -3.52
N ALA A 14 -20.99 2.48 -4.82
CA ALA A 14 -19.74 2.16 -5.51
C ALA A 14 -18.75 3.32 -5.45
N ILE A 15 -19.20 4.55 -5.74
CA ILE A 15 -18.36 5.75 -5.69
C ILE A 15 -17.84 6.02 -4.28
N VAL A 16 -18.72 5.94 -3.26
CA VAL A 16 -18.30 6.12 -1.86
C VAL A 16 -17.30 5.05 -1.45
N GLY A 17 -17.53 3.79 -1.83
CA GLY A 17 -16.61 2.69 -1.58
C GLY A 17 -15.24 2.88 -2.24
N ALA A 18 -15.23 3.31 -3.51
CA ALA A 18 -14.00 3.62 -4.23
C ALA A 18 -13.20 4.73 -3.57
N LEU A 19 -13.85 5.86 -3.26
CA LEU A 19 -13.19 7.01 -2.66
C LEU A 19 -12.65 6.68 -1.28
N LEU A 20 -13.43 5.98 -0.43
CA LEU A 20 -12.96 5.57 0.89
C LEU A 20 -11.75 4.64 0.82
N ALA A 21 -11.78 3.63 -0.06
CA ALA A 21 -10.66 2.71 -0.25
C ALA A 21 -9.41 3.42 -0.79
N ALA A 22 -9.57 4.28 -1.79
CA ALA A 22 -8.46 5.06 -2.34
C ALA A 22 -7.85 5.99 -1.30
N SER A 23 -8.67 6.73 -0.55
CA SER A 23 -8.20 7.63 0.50
C SER A 23 -7.50 6.86 1.62
N PHE A 24 -8.06 5.72 2.05
CA PHE A 24 -7.45 4.87 3.06
C PHE A 24 -6.04 4.42 2.63
N PHE A 25 -5.93 3.85 1.43
CA PHE A 25 -4.65 3.39 0.89
C PHE A 25 -3.64 4.54 0.73
N LEU A 26 -4.04 5.69 0.19
CA LEU A 26 -3.12 6.82 -0.02
C LEU A 26 -2.58 7.40 1.30
N VAL A 27 -3.43 7.46 2.33
CA VAL A 27 -3.01 7.90 3.67
C VAL A 27 -2.04 6.88 4.27
N GLU A 28 -2.37 5.59 4.20
CA GLU A 28 -1.52 4.51 4.68
C GLU A 28 -0.15 4.52 3.97
N ALA A 29 -0.15 4.56 2.63
CA ALA A 29 1.07 4.63 1.83
C ALA A 29 1.92 5.87 2.18
N GLY A 30 1.28 7.02 2.40
CA GLY A 30 1.97 8.24 2.80
C GLY A 30 2.66 8.12 4.17
N ILE A 31 1.96 7.56 5.17
CA ILE A 31 2.54 7.32 6.51
C ILE A 31 3.72 6.35 6.41
N ILE A 32 3.58 5.28 5.62
CA ILE A 32 4.62 4.26 5.49
C ILE A 32 5.86 4.78 4.75
N GLU A 33 5.70 5.61 3.72
CA GLU A 33 6.84 6.24 3.04
C GLU A 33 7.59 7.22 3.96
N ILE A 34 6.91 7.86 4.92
CA ILE A 34 7.57 8.66 5.96
C ILE A 34 8.44 7.75 6.84
N LEU A 35 7.90 6.62 7.29
CA LEU A 35 8.66 5.64 8.11
C LEU A 35 9.87 5.09 7.34
N LEU A 36 9.69 4.75 6.05
CA LEU A 36 10.80 4.33 5.18
C LEU A 36 11.86 5.44 5.01
N GLY A 37 11.44 6.70 4.92
CA GLY A 37 12.34 7.85 4.90
C GLY A 37 13.14 8.00 6.19
N MET A 38 12.51 7.76 7.35
CA MET A 38 13.18 7.75 8.66
C MET A 38 14.19 6.60 8.78
N ASP A 39 13.85 5.39 8.33
CA ASP A 39 14.77 4.24 8.30
C ASP A 39 15.99 4.52 7.39
N GLN A 40 15.78 5.13 6.22
CA GLN A 40 16.90 5.54 5.36
C GLN A 40 17.81 6.58 6.02
N ALA A 41 17.25 7.52 6.78
CA ALA A 41 18.04 8.48 7.55
C ALA A 41 18.85 7.78 8.66
N CYS A 42 18.25 6.81 9.37
CA CYS A 42 18.94 5.96 10.35
C CYS A 42 20.14 5.25 9.71
N ARG A 43 19.93 4.57 8.58
CA ARG A 43 20.99 3.82 7.87
C ARG A 43 22.15 4.72 7.43
N ARG A 44 21.86 5.92 6.93
CA ARG A 44 22.89 6.91 6.55
C ARG A 44 23.66 7.43 7.76
N SER A 45 23.00 7.59 8.91
CA SER A 45 23.68 7.99 10.15
C SER A 45 24.62 6.89 10.63
N ILE A 46 24.20 5.64 10.59
CA ILE A 46 25.03 4.49 11.03
C ILE A 46 26.21 4.26 10.08
N SER A 47 26.03 4.39 8.77
CA SER A 47 27.12 4.21 7.80
C SER A 47 28.23 5.26 7.92
N SER A 48 27.98 6.37 8.62
CA SER A 48 28.98 7.39 8.94
C SER A 48 29.84 7.07 10.17
N LEU A 49 29.49 6.04 10.94
CA LEU A 49 30.23 5.61 12.12
C LEU A 49 31.35 4.63 11.75
N ARG A 50 32.54 4.84 12.32
CA ARG A 50 33.76 4.07 12.04
C ARG A 50 33.71 2.61 12.55
N LEU A 51 32.87 2.35 13.55
CA LEU A 51 32.55 1.03 14.13
C LEU A 51 31.03 0.85 14.08
N ALA A 52 30.46 0.93 12.89
CA ALA A 52 29.02 0.80 12.70
C ALA A 52 28.55 -0.61 13.13
N PRO A 53 27.58 -0.73 14.05
CA PRO A 53 26.86 -1.98 14.22
C PRO A 53 26.11 -2.34 12.93
N ASP A 54 25.76 -3.61 12.76
CA ASP A 54 25.01 -4.06 11.59
C ASP A 54 23.72 -3.23 11.46
N PRO A 55 23.50 -2.52 10.33
CA PRO A 55 22.36 -1.61 10.16
C PRO A 55 21.00 -2.31 10.31
N PHE A 56 20.91 -3.62 10.09
CA PHE A 56 19.67 -4.37 10.31
C PHE A 56 19.40 -4.75 11.77
N THR A 57 20.38 -4.55 12.66
CA THR A 57 20.21 -4.72 14.11
C THR A 57 19.90 -3.41 14.83
N ALA A 58 20.24 -2.28 14.21
CA ALA A 58 20.08 -0.94 14.81
C ALA A 58 18.97 -0.10 14.16
N CYS A 59 18.65 -0.32 12.89
CA CYS A 59 17.50 0.26 12.20
C CYS A 59 16.42 -0.81 11.95
N THR A 60 15.47 -0.55 11.05
CA THR A 60 14.34 -1.46 10.79
C THR A 60 14.85 -2.80 10.24
N PRO A 61 14.42 -3.95 10.80
CA PRO A 61 14.83 -5.26 10.32
C PRO A 61 14.34 -5.49 8.89
N GLU A 62 15.05 -6.35 8.16
CA GLU A 62 14.87 -6.52 6.71
C GLU A 62 13.44 -6.95 6.32
N TRP A 63 12.84 -7.88 7.07
CA TRP A 63 11.47 -8.35 6.83
C TRP A 63 10.44 -7.21 7.00
N GLU A 64 10.64 -6.33 7.99
CA GLU A 64 9.76 -5.21 8.26
C GLU A 64 9.94 -4.13 7.18
N TRP A 65 11.17 -3.89 6.75
CA TRP A 65 11.46 -3.01 5.62
C TRP A 65 10.73 -3.44 4.34
N MET A 66 10.73 -4.73 4.03
CA MET A 66 9.98 -5.27 2.87
C MET A 66 8.49 -5.12 3.02
N LEU A 67 7.97 -5.40 4.22
CA LEU A 67 6.54 -5.27 4.51
C LEU A 67 6.09 -3.82 4.35
N LEU A 68 6.90 -2.86 4.79
CA LEU A 68 6.65 -1.43 4.60
C LEU A 68 6.63 -1.07 3.11
N HIS A 69 7.59 -1.52 2.29
CA HIS A 69 7.54 -1.27 0.83
C HIS A 69 6.35 -1.94 0.16
N ALA A 70 6.01 -3.17 0.54
CA ALA A 70 4.84 -3.88 0.03
C ALA A 70 3.54 -3.15 0.41
N ALA A 71 3.45 -2.60 1.61
CA ALA A 71 2.27 -1.86 2.07
C ALA A 71 2.14 -0.48 1.39
N SER A 72 3.24 0.25 1.17
CA SER A 72 3.17 1.57 0.53
C SER A 72 3.03 1.53 -0.98
N ARG A 73 3.70 0.58 -1.65
CA ARG A 73 3.81 0.52 -3.12
C ARG A 73 3.12 -0.69 -3.73
N GLY A 74 2.68 -1.66 -2.93
CA GLY A 74 1.92 -2.81 -3.39
C GLY A 74 2.64 -3.62 -4.46
N PHE A 75 1.87 -4.07 -5.47
CA PHE A 75 2.42 -4.82 -6.59
C PHE A 75 3.43 -4.04 -7.43
N ALA A 76 3.34 -2.70 -7.45
CA ALA A 76 4.30 -1.88 -8.22
C ALA A 76 5.74 -2.12 -7.74
N TRP A 77 5.95 -2.36 -6.45
CA TRP A 77 7.25 -2.68 -5.89
C TRP A 77 7.74 -4.09 -6.27
N LEU A 78 6.84 -5.08 -6.32
CA LEU A 78 7.18 -6.44 -6.73
C LEU A 78 7.73 -6.50 -8.17
N PHE A 79 7.14 -5.72 -9.08
CA PHE A 79 7.56 -5.69 -10.49
C PHE A 79 8.75 -4.76 -10.74
N ASN A 80 8.83 -3.64 -10.02
CA ASN A 80 9.92 -2.70 -10.16
C ASN A 80 10.19 -1.97 -8.84
N PRO A 81 11.24 -2.36 -8.08
CA PRO A 81 11.55 -1.71 -6.80
C PRO A 81 11.98 -0.25 -6.96
N ALA A 82 12.44 0.15 -8.16
CA ALA A 82 12.82 1.51 -8.49
C ALA A 82 11.65 2.35 -9.03
N PHE A 83 10.41 1.83 -9.00
CA PHE A 83 9.25 2.56 -9.50
C PHE A 83 9.03 3.85 -8.69
N PRO A 84 8.73 5.00 -9.34
CA PRO A 84 8.51 6.25 -8.62
C PRO A 84 7.36 6.12 -7.62
N VAL A 85 7.61 6.52 -6.36
CA VAL A 85 6.67 6.37 -5.23
C VAL A 85 5.29 6.94 -5.54
N LEU A 86 5.25 8.14 -6.12
CA LEU A 86 4.00 8.81 -6.47
C LEU A 86 3.20 8.00 -7.50
N LEU A 87 3.85 7.42 -8.51
CA LEU A 87 3.20 6.61 -9.54
C LEU A 87 2.77 5.24 -8.99
N ALA A 88 3.56 4.65 -8.09
CA ALA A 88 3.17 3.43 -7.37
C ALA A 88 1.91 3.68 -6.52
N GLY A 89 1.91 4.75 -5.72
CA GLY A 89 0.79 5.13 -4.88
C GLY A 89 -0.47 5.46 -5.68
N LEU A 90 -0.35 6.18 -6.81
CA LEU A 90 -1.50 6.48 -7.67
C LEU A 90 -2.04 5.23 -8.37
N SER A 91 -1.18 4.39 -8.93
CA SER A 91 -1.62 3.18 -9.64
C SER A 91 -2.27 2.19 -8.69
N MET A 92 -1.68 1.94 -7.51
CA MET A 92 -2.26 1.10 -6.48
C MET A 92 -3.52 1.72 -5.87
N GLY A 93 -3.55 3.05 -5.69
CA GLY A 93 -4.75 3.75 -5.23
C GLY A 93 -5.95 3.55 -6.16
N VAL A 94 -5.73 3.54 -7.48
CA VAL A 94 -6.77 3.19 -8.46
C VAL A 94 -7.20 1.73 -8.30
N VAL A 95 -6.26 0.79 -8.15
CA VAL A 95 -6.59 -0.63 -7.92
C VAL A 95 -7.45 -0.79 -6.67
N TYR A 96 -7.04 -0.20 -5.54
CA TYR A 96 -7.80 -0.26 -4.30
C TYR A 96 -9.15 0.46 -4.39
N ALA A 97 -9.26 1.53 -5.19
CA ALA A 97 -10.53 2.17 -5.48
C ALA A 97 -11.51 1.20 -6.18
N PHE A 98 -11.03 0.45 -7.18
CA PHE A 98 -11.83 -0.58 -7.85
C PHE A 98 -12.25 -1.68 -6.88
N VAL A 99 -11.32 -2.20 -6.07
CA VAL A 99 -11.62 -3.21 -5.05
C VAL A 99 -12.66 -2.69 -4.05
N GLY A 100 -12.51 -1.45 -3.59
CA GLY A 100 -13.45 -0.77 -2.69
C GLY A 100 -14.85 -0.59 -3.29
N ALA A 101 -14.94 -0.18 -4.56
CA ALA A 101 -16.20 -0.08 -5.28
C ALA A 101 -16.91 -1.44 -5.38
N VAL A 102 -16.18 -2.49 -5.74
CA VAL A 102 -16.73 -3.86 -5.82
C VAL A 102 -17.18 -4.32 -4.44
N CYS A 103 -16.36 -4.12 -3.41
CA CYS A 103 -16.69 -4.54 -2.05
C CYS A 103 -17.95 -3.85 -1.51
N ALA A 104 -18.07 -2.53 -1.73
CA ALA A 104 -19.24 -1.75 -1.33
C ALA A 104 -20.51 -2.14 -2.10
N SER A 105 -20.37 -2.52 -3.37
CA SER A 105 -21.48 -2.90 -4.24
C SER A 105 -22.01 -4.30 -3.92
N VAL A 106 -21.10 -5.27 -3.76
CA VAL A 106 -21.45 -6.69 -3.56
C VAL A 106 -21.84 -6.97 -2.11
N PHE A 107 -21.03 -6.52 -1.14
CA PHE A 107 -21.18 -6.91 0.27
C PHE A 107 -21.95 -5.90 1.11
N ARG A 108 -22.45 -4.81 0.51
CA ARG A 108 -23.34 -3.81 1.13
C ARG A 108 -22.85 -3.39 2.52
N GLY A 109 -23.56 -3.78 3.59
CA GLY A 109 -23.23 -3.41 4.98
C GLY A 109 -21.94 -4.03 5.52
N ARG A 110 -21.39 -5.05 4.86
CA ARG A 110 -20.11 -5.69 5.22
C ARG A 110 -18.95 -5.27 4.31
N GLY A 111 -19.18 -4.38 3.34
CA GLY A 111 -18.19 -4.01 2.32
C GLY A 111 -16.88 -3.48 2.90
N VAL A 112 -16.94 -2.69 3.98
CA VAL A 112 -15.74 -2.17 4.66
C VAL A 112 -14.91 -3.29 5.29
N PHE A 113 -15.56 -4.21 6.01
CA PHE A 113 -14.86 -5.34 6.64
C PHE A 113 -14.22 -6.27 5.60
N VAL A 114 -14.95 -6.57 4.52
CA VAL A 114 -14.43 -7.40 3.43
C VAL A 114 -13.27 -6.71 2.72
N TYR A 115 -13.37 -5.39 2.48
CA TYR A 115 -12.27 -4.61 1.91
C TYR A 115 -11.02 -4.68 2.79
N LEU A 116 -11.14 -4.45 4.11
CA LEU A 116 -10.01 -4.52 5.03
C LEU A 116 -9.36 -5.91 5.06
N ALA A 117 -10.15 -6.97 5.03
CA ALA A 117 -9.62 -8.33 4.97
C ALA A 117 -8.85 -8.60 3.67
N ILE A 118 -9.38 -8.15 2.53
CA ILE A 118 -8.71 -8.27 1.22
C ILE A 118 -7.43 -7.44 1.21
N HIS A 119 -7.48 -6.22 1.72
CA HIS A 119 -6.35 -5.30 1.81
C HIS A 119 -5.19 -5.89 2.59
N LEU A 120 -5.46 -6.39 3.80
CA LEU A 120 -4.46 -7.06 4.64
C LEU A 120 -3.91 -8.34 3.98
N ALA A 121 -4.76 -9.12 3.31
CA ALA A 121 -4.34 -10.30 2.58
C ALA A 121 -3.40 -9.97 1.40
N ILE A 122 -3.69 -8.89 0.67
CA ILE A 122 -2.84 -8.42 -0.44
C ILE A 122 -1.48 -7.97 0.11
N ILE A 123 -1.46 -7.13 1.15
CA ILE A 123 -0.19 -6.65 1.73
C ILE A 123 0.65 -7.82 2.22
N SER A 124 0.04 -8.75 2.98
CA SER A 124 0.74 -9.92 3.52
C SER A 124 1.25 -10.84 2.40
N GLY A 125 0.44 -11.03 1.35
CA GLY A 125 0.81 -11.84 0.19
C GLY A 125 1.97 -11.23 -0.60
N VAL A 126 1.95 -9.93 -0.86
CA VAL A 126 3.05 -9.22 -1.55
C VAL A 126 4.32 -9.24 -0.71
N ALA A 127 4.22 -8.96 0.59
CA ALA A 127 5.38 -9.01 1.49
C ALA A 127 6.01 -10.42 1.51
N GLY A 128 5.19 -11.46 1.64
CA GLY A 128 5.66 -12.85 1.63
C GLY A 128 6.30 -13.26 0.29
N LEU A 129 5.70 -12.86 -0.83
CA LEU A 129 6.26 -13.14 -2.17
C LEU A 129 7.59 -12.44 -2.39
N SER A 130 7.73 -11.18 -1.95
CA SER A 130 8.98 -10.46 -2.07
C SER A 130 10.08 -11.03 -1.20
N TYR A 131 9.75 -11.48 0.01
CA TYR A 131 10.69 -12.18 0.88
C TYR A 131 11.17 -13.49 0.25
N LEU A 132 10.24 -14.30 -0.28
CA LEU A 132 10.60 -15.55 -0.99
C LEU A 132 11.43 -15.29 -2.26
N GLY A 133 11.15 -14.21 -2.97
CA GLY A 133 11.87 -13.83 -4.19
C GLY A 133 13.37 -13.62 -3.98
N GLN A 134 13.80 -13.22 -2.78
CA GLN A 134 15.22 -13.07 -2.46
C GLN A 134 15.98 -14.40 -2.33
N TYR A 135 15.30 -15.50 -1.99
CA TYR A 135 15.93 -16.81 -1.84
C TYR A 135 15.97 -17.62 -3.14
N LEU A 136 15.21 -17.18 -4.15
CA LEU A 136 15.13 -17.82 -5.46
C LEU A 136 15.97 -17.12 -6.54
N ALA A 137 16.52 -15.94 -6.24
CA ALA A 137 17.41 -15.15 -7.10
C ALA A 137 18.89 -15.38 -6.72
#